data_AF-A0A838VHX8-F1
#
_entry.id   AF-A0A838VHX8-F1
#
_cell.length_a   1.000
_cell.length_b   1.000
_cell.length_c   1.000
_cell.angle_alpha   90.00
_cell.angle_beta   90.00
_cell.angle_gamma   90.00
#
_symmetry.space_group_name_H-M   'P 1'
#
loop_
_entity.id
_entity.type
_entity.pdbx_description
1 polymer ?
#
loop_
_entity_poly.entity_id
_entity_poly.type
_entity_poly.pdbx_seq_one_letter_code
_entity_poly.pdbx_strand_id
1 'polypeptide(L)'
;MLTATHSFAIALHIRVNLLMNRLTLITLRVWPGTGEYTLYEDDGHSFAYKDGSWATTKFRVSTTGETTIVEIEPRQGNWTSPPRKVVVVVGNNEQHADDSTRSLTF
;
A
#
# COMPACT_ATOMS: atom_id res chain seq x y z
N MET A 1 -6.89 -4.87 36.79
CA MET A 1 -6.62 -3.68 35.96
C MET A 1 -6.48 -4.18 34.54
N LEU A 2 -7.56 -4.15 33.74
CA LEU A 2 -7.54 -4.57 32.33
C LEU A 2 -7.11 -3.38 31.49
N THR A 3 -5.97 -3.47 30.82
CA THR A 3 -5.57 -2.51 29.78
C THR A 3 -6.33 -2.83 28.51
N ALA A 4 -7.26 -1.95 28.13
CA ALA A 4 -7.93 -2.01 26.83
C ALA A 4 -6.99 -1.43 25.76
N THR A 5 -6.36 -2.29 24.98
CA THR A 5 -5.62 -1.89 23.78
C THR A 5 -6.63 -1.37 22.76
N HIS A 6 -6.72 -0.04 22.62
CA HIS A 6 -7.52 0.60 21.59
C HIS A 6 -6.75 0.51 20.27
N SER A 7 -7.07 -0.49 19.44
CA SER A 7 -6.64 -0.51 18.04
C SER A 7 -7.42 0.56 17.28
N PHE A 8 -6.80 1.72 17.07
CA PHE A 8 -7.29 2.70 16.09
C PHE A 8 -6.97 2.17 14.68
N ALA A 9 -7.96 1.58 14.03
CA ALA A 9 -7.88 1.33 12.59
C ALA A 9 -7.98 2.68 11.86
N ILE A 10 -6.83 3.24 11.46
CA ILE A 10 -6.78 4.47 10.65
C ILE A 10 -7.21 4.10 9.23
N ALA A 11 -8.33 4.66 8.80
CA ALA A 11 -8.84 4.52 7.43
C ALA A 11 -7.90 5.24 6.45
N LEU A 12 -7.11 4.46 5.72
CA LEU A 12 -6.30 4.91 4.60
C LEU A 12 -7.22 5.19 3.41
N HIS A 13 -7.47 6.48 3.12
CA HIS A 13 -8.35 6.86 2.01
C HIS A 13 -7.62 6.79 0.66
N ILE A 14 -7.70 5.64 -0.01
CA ILE A 14 -7.17 5.47 -1.37
C ILE A 14 -8.25 5.88 -2.38
N ARG A 15 -7.95 6.91 -3.17
CA ARG A 15 -8.76 7.26 -4.35
C ARG A 15 -8.25 6.44 -5.55
N VAL A 16 -8.88 5.29 -5.81
CA VAL A 16 -8.66 4.55 -7.06
C VAL A 16 -9.65 5.06 -8.10
N ASN A 17 -9.17 5.69 -9.17
CA ASN A 17 -10.02 6.13 -10.28
C ASN A 17 -10.22 4.92 -11.22
N LEU A 18 -11.38 4.25 -11.12
CA LEU A 18 -11.75 3.13 -12.00
C LEU A 18 -12.30 3.66 -13.33
N LEU A 19 -11.42 3.76 -14.33
CA LEU A 19 -11.79 3.57 -15.72
C LEU A 19 -10.88 2.46 -16.26
N MET A 20 -11.45 1.52 -17.02
CA MET A 20 -10.79 0.33 -17.57
C MET A 20 -9.66 0.69 -18.56
N ASN A 21 -8.56 1.23 -18.06
CA ASN A 21 -7.39 1.60 -18.86
C ASN A 21 -6.23 2.02 -17.94
N ARG A 22 -5.35 1.06 -17.63
CA ARG A 22 -3.97 1.24 -17.15
C ARG A 22 -3.78 2.34 -16.10
N LEU A 23 -4.12 2.04 -14.85
CA LEU A 23 -3.67 2.86 -13.72
C LEU A 23 -2.15 2.69 -13.56
N THR A 24 -1.37 3.53 -14.26
CA THR A 24 0.11 3.53 -14.25
C THR A 24 0.69 4.20 -13.02
N LEU A 25 -0.14 4.85 -12.20
CA LEU A 25 0.27 5.57 -11.00
C LEU A 25 -0.66 5.20 -9.84
N ILE A 26 -0.07 4.76 -8.74
CA ILE A 26 -0.73 4.61 -7.45
C ILE A 26 -0.17 5.67 -6.52
N THR A 27 -1.05 6.43 -5.87
CA THR A 27 -0.67 7.34 -4.79
C THR A 27 -1.10 6.75 -3.44
N LEU A 28 -0.13 6.43 -2.59
CA LEU A 28 -0.35 5.97 -1.22
C LEU A 28 -0.18 7.16 -0.27
N ARG A 29 -1.29 7.73 0.20
CA ARG A 29 -1.25 8.83 1.15
C ARG A 29 -1.19 8.31 2.58
N VAL A 30 -0.05 8.46 3.23
CA VAL A 30 0.22 7.96 4.57
C VAL A 30 0.03 9.06 5.60
N TRP A 31 -0.72 8.74 6.67
CA TRP A 31 -0.82 9.58 7.85
C TRP A 31 0.12 9.04 8.94
N PRO A 32 0.86 9.91 9.65
CA PRO A 32 1.75 9.48 10.73
C PRO A 32 1.02 8.66 11.81
N GLY A 33 1.68 7.62 12.29
CA GLY A 33 1.15 6.65 13.26
C GLY A 33 1.70 5.25 13.01
N THR A 34 1.02 4.25 13.55
CA THR A 34 1.32 2.83 13.30
C THR A 34 0.16 2.19 12.57
N GLY A 35 0.44 1.48 11.48
CA GLY A 35 -0.61 0.83 10.70
C GLY A 35 -0.06 -0.05 9.60
N GLU A 36 -0.94 -0.82 8.98
CA GLU A 36 -0.60 -1.65 7.83
C GLU A 36 -1.72 -1.63 6.78
N TYR A 37 -1.33 -1.82 5.53
CA TYR A 37 -2.23 -1.90 4.39
C TYR A 37 -1.71 -2.94 3.40
N THR A 38 -2.60 -3.76 2.85
CA THR A 38 -2.25 -4.71 1.78
C THR A 38 -2.95 -4.28 0.50
N LEU A 39 -2.17 -3.86 -0.50
CA LEU A 39 -2.66 -3.66 -1.86
C LEU A 39 -2.93 -5.04 -2.46
N TYR A 40 -4.15 -5.28 -2.93
CA TYR A 40 -4.54 -6.47 -3.67
C TYR A 40 -4.79 -6.12 -5.13
N GLU A 41 -4.30 -6.95 -6.05
CA GLU A 41 -4.46 -6.79 -7.50
C GLU A 41 -4.84 -8.11 -8.16
N ASP A 42 -5.78 -8.06 -9.10
CA ASP A 42 -6.17 -9.15 -10.00
C ASP A 42 -6.60 -8.57 -11.37
N ASP A 43 -7.23 -9.37 -12.22
CA ASP A 43 -7.75 -8.89 -13.52
C ASP A 43 -9.02 -8.04 -13.40
N GLY A 44 -9.67 -8.02 -12.23
CA GLY A 44 -10.88 -7.25 -11.95
C GLY A 44 -12.14 -7.67 -12.72
N HIS A 45 -12.11 -8.77 -13.49
CA HIS A 45 -13.23 -9.13 -14.37
C HIS A 45 -13.48 -10.64 -14.50
N SER A 46 -12.61 -11.51 -14.00
CA SER A 46 -12.79 -12.96 -14.05
C SER A 46 -12.75 -13.60 -12.66
N PHE A 47 -12.87 -14.92 -12.60
CA PHE A 47 -12.68 -15.70 -11.38
C PHE A 47 -11.28 -16.30 -11.25
N ALA A 48 -10.32 -15.93 -12.11
CA ALA A 48 -8.97 -16.48 -12.12
C ALA A 48 -8.22 -16.28 -10.78
N TYR A 49 -8.64 -15.32 -9.96
CA TYR A 49 -8.13 -15.17 -8.59
C TYR A 49 -8.36 -16.42 -7.73
N LYS A 50 -9.41 -17.20 -7.98
CA LYS A 50 -9.68 -18.47 -7.29
C LYS A 50 -8.60 -19.52 -7.58
N ASP A 51 -7.97 -19.42 -8.74
CA ASP A 51 -6.89 -20.29 -9.20
C ASP A 51 -5.50 -19.69 -8.93
N GLY A 52 -5.42 -18.63 -8.12
CA GLY A 52 -4.15 -18.00 -7.73
C GLY A 52 -3.68 -16.84 -8.61
N SER A 53 -4.50 -16.38 -9.57
CA SER A 53 -4.18 -15.21 -10.42
C SER A 53 -4.47 -13.90 -9.69
N TRP A 54 -3.72 -13.65 -8.63
CA TRP A 54 -3.76 -12.42 -7.83
C TRP A 54 -2.35 -12.02 -7.40
N ALA A 55 -2.19 -10.78 -6.95
CA ALA A 55 -0.98 -10.28 -6.33
C ALA A 55 -1.30 -9.43 -5.09
N THR A 56 -0.41 -9.47 -4.10
CA THR A 56 -0.48 -8.59 -2.93
C THR A 56 0.85 -7.90 -2.65
N THR A 57 0.77 -6.66 -2.18
CA THR A 57 1.93 -5.90 -1.65
C THR A 57 1.55 -5.31 -0.31
N LYS A 58 2.27 -5.69 0.75
CA LYS A 58 2.00 -5.20 2.10
C LYS A 58 2.86 -3.97 2.40
N PHE A 59 2.22 -2.95 2.93
CA PHE A 59 2.82 -1.72 3.42
C PHE A 59 2.68 -1.68 4.94
N ARG A 60 3.74 -1.33 5.65
CA ARG A 60 3.70 -1.04 7.09
C ARG A 60 4.17 0.37 7.34
N VAL A 61 3.49 1.07 8.23
CA VAL A 61 3.81 2.43 8.62
C VAL A 61 4.13 2.42 10.11
N SER A 62 5.20 3.11 10.48
CA SER A 62 5.52 3.41 11.87
C SER A 62 6.06 4.83 11.99
N THR A 63 5.60 5.56 13.01
CA THR A 63 6.10 6.90 13.31
C THR A 63 6.74 6.92 14.68
N THR A 64 7.97 7.43 14.76
CA THR A 64 8.70 7.66 16.02
C THR A 64 9.17 9.11 16.06
N GLY A 65 8.63 9.88 16.99
CA GLY A 65 8.85 11.33 17.01
C GLY A 65 8.28 11.98 15.76
N GLU A 66 9.12 12.68 15.00
CA GLU A 66 8.75 13.34 13.74
C GLU A 66 9.00 12.46 12.51
N THR A 67 9.68 11.33 12.67
CA THR A 67 10.06 10.45 11.57
C THR A 67 8.97 9.43 11.29
N THR A 68 8.57 9.31 10.03
CA THR A 68 7.63 8.27 9.56
C THR A 68 8.32 7.33 8.59
N ILE A 69 8.34 6.04 8.91
CA ILE A 69 8.91 4.99 8.08
C ILE A 69 7.77 4.21 7.44
N VAL A 70 7.87 4.02 6.12
CA VAL A 70 6.96 3.19 5.32
C VAL A 70 7.76 2.01 4.77
N GLU A 71 7.52 0.83 5.29
CA GLU A 71 8.09 -0.42 4.80
C GLU A 71 7.20 -1.03 3.71
N ILE A 72 7.83 -1.59 2.68
CA ILE A 72 7.17 -2.17 1.51
C ILE A 72 7.66 -3.61 1.35
N GLU A 73 6.79 -4.58 1.62
CA GLU A 73 7.12 -5.98 1.46
C GLU A 73 7.18 -6.38 -0.03
N PRO A 74 7.99 -7.40 -0.40
CA PRO A 74 7.96 -7.96 -1.74
C PRO A 74 6.57 -8.42 -2.15
N ARG A 75 6.19 -8.13 -3.40
CA ARG A 75 4.94 -8.60 -3.99
C ARG A 75 4.84 -10.13 -3.87
N GLN A 76 3.68 -10.62 -3.43
CA GLN A 76 3.32 -12.03 -3.37
C GLN A 76 2.25 -12.35 -4.41
N GLY A 77 2.10 -13.63 -4.77
CA GLY A 77 1.11 -14.09 -5.75
C GLY A 77 1.66 -14.16 -7.19
N ASN A 78 0.83 -14.64 -8.11
CA ASN A 78 1.23 -14.97 -9.49
C ASN A 78 0.70 -13.97 -10.53
N TRP A 79 -0.09 -12.98 -10.11
CA TRP A 79 -0.55 -11.93 -11.00
C TRP A 79 0.59 -10.96 -11.32
N THR A 80 0.88 -10.78 -12.60
CA THR A 80 1.81 -9.75 -13.05
C THR A 80 1.01 -8.50 -13.38
N SER A 81 1.00 -7.56 -12.45
CA SER A 81 0.45 -6.22 -12.73
C SER A 81 1.23 -5.58 -13.89
N PRO A 82 0.56 -4.81 -14.77
CA PRO A 82 1.25 -3.86 -15.63
C PRO A 82 2.21 -2.98 -14.81
N PRO A 83 3.32 -2.50 -15.39
CA PRO A 83 4.23 -1.59 -14.69
C PRO A 83 3.49 -0.39 -14.10
N ARG A 84 3.68 -0.15 -12.79
CA ARG A 84 3.10 0.98 -12.07
C ARG A 84 4.19 1.78 -11.39
N LYS A 85 4.00 3.10 -11.35
CA LYS A 85 4.71 3.99 -10.45
C LYS A 85 3.93 4.03 -9.13
N VAL A 86 4.61 3.88 -8.01
CA VAL A 86 4.02 4.11 -6.69
C VAL A 86 4.60 5.42 -6.15
N VAL A 87 3.74 6.32 -5.71
CA VAL A 87 4.14 7.56 -5.01
C VAL A 87 3.57 7.49 -3.61
N VAL A 88 4.44 7.55 -2.61
CA VAL A 88 4.09 7.56 -1.20
C VAL A 88 4.17 8.99 -0.70
N VAL A 89 3.09 9.48 -0.09
CA VAL A 89 2.96 10.87 0.37
C VAL A 89 2.69 10.89 1.86
N VAL A 90 3.58 11.53 2.65
CA VAL A 90 3.39 11.78 4.09
C VAL A 90 3.30 13.29 4.30
N GLY A 91 2.14 13.79 4.72
CA GLY A 91 1.89 15.23 4.82
C GLY A 91 2.02 15.92 3.46
N ASN A 92 3.06 16.75 3.31
CA ASN A 92 3.42 17.45 2.06
C ASN A 92 4.66 16.84 1.37
N ASN A 93 5.30 15.84 1.98
CA ASN A 93 6.48 15.18 1.42
C ASN A 93 6.05 13.99 0.57
N GLU A 94 6.68 13.81 -0.59
CA GLU A 94 6.42 12.69 -1.49
C GLU A 94 7.73 11.99 -1.87
N GLN A 95 7.66 10.66 -1.99
CA GLN A 95 8.75 9.83 -2.50
C GLN A 95 8.19 8.76 -3.44
N HIS A 96 8.99 8.36 -4.42
CA HIS A 96 8.63 7.33 -5.39
C HIS A 96 9.13 5.96 -4.92
N ALA A 97 8.32 4.94 -5.15
CA ALA A 97 8.68 3.55 -4.94
C ALA A 97 8.53 2.76 -6.24
N ASP A 98 9.44 1.81 -6.41
CA ASP A 98 9.38 0.75 -7.41
C ASP A 98 9.36 -0.62 -6.72
N ASP A 99 9.33 -1.70 -7.52
CA ASP A 99 9.26 -3.08 -7.01
C ASP A 99 10.49 -3.48 -6.17
N SER A 100 11.60 -2.75 -6.26
CA SER A 100 12.84 -2.97 -5.49
C SER A 100 12.89 -2.20 -4.17
N THR A 101 12.06 -1.17 -4.04
CA THR A 101 11.99 -0.32 -2.85
C THR A 101 11.42 -1.12 -1.67
N ARG A 102 12.10 -1.08 -0.52
CA ARG A 102 11.70 -1.82 0.69
C ARG A 102 11.39 -0.94 1.89
N SER A 103 11.88 0.29 1.89
CA SER A 103 11.63 1.25 2.96
C SER A 103 11.78 2.67 2.42
N LEU A 104 10.91 3.56 2.90
CA LEU A 104 10.98 4.99 2.68
C LEU A 104 10.89 5.69 4.04
N THR A 105 11.76 6.67 4.27
CA THR A 105 11.77 7.46 5.50
C THR A 105 11.38 8.89 5.17
N PHE A 106 10.40 9.42 5.90
CA PHE A 106 9.84 10.76 5.78
C PHE A 106 10.05 11.56 7.07
#